data_AF-A0A4R2HGF6-F1
#
_entry.id   AF-A0A4R2HGF6-F1
#
_cell.length_a   1.000
_cell.length_b   1.000
_cell.length_c   1.000
_cell.angle_alpha   90.00
_cell.angle_beta   90.00
_cell.angle_gamma   90.00
#
_symmetry.space_group_name_H-M   'P 1'
#
loop_
_entity.id
_entity.type
_entity.pdbx_description
1 polymer ?
#
loop_
_entity_poly.entity_id
_entity_poly.type
_entity_poly.pdbx_seq_one_letter_code
_entity_poly.pdbx_strand_id
1 'polypeptide(L)'
;MANRNSYDTAASGEVQSTINSLSGQISSLIATHKQNVTAALSDASASGVTENYRGVEDRFNKAADQTLAIISSLKETLAQNDATAAATLKKASAAVDGIGG
;
A
#
# COMPACT_ATOMS: atom_id res chain seq x y z
N MET A 1 20.56 -24.76 2.39
CA MET A 1 20.26 -23.32 2.59
C MET A 1 19.36 -22.71 1.51
N ALA A 2 19.29 -23.27 0.29
CA ALA A 2 18.40 -22.79 -0.79
C ALA A 2 16.89 -22.75 -0.43
N ASN A 3 16.43 -23.68 0.41
CA ASN A 3 15.01 -23.80 0.76
C ASN A 3 14.46 -22.59 1.56
N ARG A 4 15.30 -21.96 2.39
CA ARG A 4 14.88 -20.82 3.22
C ARG A 4 14.79 -19.53 2.40
N ASN A 5 15.67 -19.36 1.42
CA ASN A 5 15.71 -18.18 0.56
C ASN A 5 14.56 -18.20 -0.47
N SER A 6 14.27 -19.36 -1.05
CA SER A 6 13.12 -19.54 -1.93
C SER A 6 11.78 -19.30 -1.22
N TYR A 7 11.67 -19.71 0.05
CA TYR A 7 10.48 -19.50 0.87
C TYR A 7 10.25 -18.00 1.17
N ASP A 8 11.33 -17.27 1.49
CA ASP A 8 11.29 -15.84 1.81
C ASP A 8 10.86 -14.98 0.60
N THR A 9 11.37 -15.29 -0.60
CA THR A 9 11.00 -14.60 -1.84
C THR A 9 9.56 -14.91 -2.29
N ALA A 10 9.09 -16.14 -2.11
CA ALA A 10 7.73 -16.52 -2.47
C ALA A 10 6.69 -15.87 -1.55
N ALA A 11 6.96 -15.87 -0.24
CA ALA A 11 6.14 -15.18 0.75
C ALA A 11 6.11 -13.66 0.50
N SER A 12 7.26 -13.06 0.15
CA SER A 12 7.33 -11.63 -0.17
C SER A 12 6.51 -11.27 -1.41
N GLY A 13 6.52 -12.10 -2.46
CA GLY A 13 5.68 -11.92 -3.65
C GLY A 13 4.17 -11.99 -3.34
N GLU A 14 3.75 -12.91 -2.48
CA GLU A 14 2.35 -13.04 -2.04
C GLU A 14 1.89 -11.81 -1.24
N VAL A 15 2.73 -11.32 -0.33
CA VAL A 15 2.47 -10.11 0.46
C VAL A 15 2.36 -8.88 -0.43
N GLN A 16 3.25 -8.71 -1.42
CA GLN A 16 3.18 -7.61 -2.37
C GLN A 16 1.88 -7.63 -3.19
N SER A 17 1.47 -8.81 -3.68
CA SER A 17 0.21 -8.98 -4.40
C SER A 17 -0.99 -8.58 -3.53
N THR A 18 -1.00 -9.05 -2.28
CA THR A 18 -2.04 -8.74 -1.29
C THR A 18 -2.13 -7.24 -1.02
N ILE A 19 -0.99 -6.58 -0.79
CA ILE A 19 -0.94 -5.14 -0.54
C ILE A 19 -1.40 -4.37 -1.77
N ASN A 20 -0.98 -4.74 -2.97
CA ASN A 20 -1.43 -4.08 -4.19
C ASN A 20 -2.95 -4.19 -4.37
N SER A 21 -3.52 -5.37 -4.11
CA SER A 21 -4.98 -5.59 -4.15
C SER A 21 -5.70 -4.73 -3.11
N LEU A 22 -5.27 -4.76 -1.85
CA LEU A 22 -5.86 -3.98 -0.77
C LEU A 22 -5.74 -2.47 -1.02
N SER A 23 -4.61 -2.02 -1.55
CA SER A 23 -4.38 -0.62 -1.95
C SER A 23 -5.42 -0.17 -2.98
N GLY A 24 -5.69 -0.99 -4.00
CA GLY A 24 -6.68 -0.71 -5.03
C GLY A 24 -8.09 -0.63 -4.44
N GLN A 25 -8.45 -1.58 -3.58
CA GLN A 25 -9.74 -1.61 -2.90
C GLN A 25 -9.96 -0.36 -2.01
N ILE A 26 -8.96 0.00 -1.20
CA ILE A 26 -9.01 1.17 -0.32
C ILE A 26 -9.12 2.46 -1.15
N SER A 27 -8.30 2.60 -2.19
CA SER A 27 -8.34 3.77 -3.07
C SER A 27 -9.70 3.92 -3.76
N SER A 28 -10.27 2.82 -4.25
CA SER A 28 -11.60 2.82 -4.84
C SER A 28 -12.67 3.19 -3.82
N LEU A 29 -12.62 2.65 -2.60
CA LEU A 29 -13.58 2.96 -1.55
C LEU A 29 -13.55 4.44 -1.17
N ILE A 30 -12.36 5.03 -1.01
CA ILE A 30 -12.17 6.45 -0.73
C ILE A 30 -12.75 7.31 -1.87
N ALA A 31 -12.51 6.93 -3.12
CA ALA A 31 -13.03 7.66 -4.29
C ALA A 31 -14.56 7.61 -4.34
N THR A 32 -15.15 6.43 -4.13
CA THR A 32 -16.61 6.24 -4.06
C THR A 32 -17.23 7.05 -2.93
N HIS A 33 -16.61 7.04 -1.74
CA HIS A 33 -17.07 7.85 -0.61
C HIS A 33 -17.08 9.34 -0.94
N LYS A 34 -15.99 9.87 -1.53
CA LYS A 34 -15.90 11.28 -1.96
C LYS A 34 -17.00 11.66 -2.95
N GLN A 35 -17.31 10.80 -3.93
CA GLN A 35 -18.41 11.03 -4.86
C GLN A 35 -19.76 11.07 -4.16
N ASN A 36 -20.03 10.11 -3.27
CA ASN A 36 -21.28 10.04 -2.53
C ASN A 36 -21.48 11.26 -1.63
N VAL A 37 -20.43 11.70 -0.93
CA VAL A 37 -20.50 12.89 -0.06
C VAL A 37 -20.66 14.16 -0.87
N THR A 38 -20.01 14.28 -2.03
CA THR A 38 -20.22 15.44 -2.92
C THR A 38 -21.66 15.52 -3.41
N ALA A 39 -22.25 14.40 -3.82
CA ALA A 39 -23.65 14.34 -4.23
C ALA A 39 -24.60 14.69 -3.07
N ALA A 40 -24.36 14.13 -1.89
CA ALA A 40 -25.16 14.39 -0.69
C ALA A 40 -25.04 15.83 -0.20
N LEU A 41 -23.85 16.45 -0.27
CA LEU A 41 -23.63 17.85 0.09
C LEU A 41 -24.35 18.80 -0.87
N SER A 42 -24.40 18.47 -2.16
CA SER A 42 -25.17 19.24 -3.14
C SER A 42 -26.66 19.27 -2.77
N ASP A 43 -27.23 18.12 -2.38
CA ASP A 43 -28.62 18.00 -1.94
C ASP A 43 -28.85 18.68 -0.57
N ALA A 44 -27.94 18.51 0.39
CA ALA A 44 -28.04 19.07 1.73
C ALA A 44 -27.76 20.58 1.82
N SER A 45 -27.07 21.17 0.85
CA SER A 45 -26.92 22.64 0.77
C SER A 45 -28.28 23.35 0.65
N ALA A 46 -29.31 22.66 0.13
CA ALA A 46 -30.69 23.15 0.11
C ALA A 46 -31.40 23.04 1.47
N SER A 47 -30.92 22.20 2.40
CA SER A 47 -31.56 21.92 3.71
C SER A 47 -30.86 22.56 4.92
N GLY A 48 -29.66 23.14 4.76
CA GLY A 48 -28.98 23.95 5.78
C GLY A 48 -28.15 23.19 6.84
N VAL A 49 -27.97 21.87 6.71
CA VAL A 49 -27.25 21.01 7.69
C VAL A 49 -25.73 20.89 7.40
N THR A 50 -25.16 21.85 6.68
CA THR A 50 -23.94 21.64 5.88
C THR A 50 -22.63 21.73 6.68
N GLU A 51 -22.56 22.54 7.74
CA GLU A 51 -21.28 22.85 8.41
C GLU A 51 -20.71 21.65 9.21
N ASN A 52 -21.54 20.96 10.00
CA ASN A 52 -21.11 19.77 10.74
C ASN A 52 -20.69 18.63 9.81
N TYR A 53 -21.35 18.49 8.65
CA TYR A 53 -21.00 17.49 7.65
C TYR A 53 -19.63 17.75 7.02
N ARG A 54 -19.31 19.00 6.71
CA ARG A 54 -18.00 19.38 6.15
C ARG A 54 -16.86 19.05 7.11
N GLY A 55 -17.02 19.33 8.41
CA GLY A 55 -16.00 19.00 9.41
C GLY A 55 -15.74 17.51 9.57
N VAL A 56 -16.77 16.66 9.42
CA VAL A 56 -16.62 15.20 9.41
C VAL A 56 -15.89 14.74 8.15
N GLU A 57 -16.25 15.28 6.99
CA GLU A 57 -15.63 14.92 5.72
C GLU A 57 -14.15 15.34 5.65
N ASP A 58 -13.79 16.51 6.20
CA ASP A 58 -12.40 16.94 6.29
C ASP A 58 -11.55 15.97 7.13
N ARG A 59 -12.11 15.43 8.22
CA ARG A 59 -11.44 14.42 9.05
C ARG A 59 -11.29 13.10 8.30
N PHE A 60 -12.34 12.68 7.58
CA PHE A 60 -12.29 11.48 6.74
C PHE A 60 -11.20 11.60 5.67
N ASN A 61 -11.15 12.72 4.96
CA ASN A 61 -10.15 12.96 3.91
C ASN A 61 -8.72 12.92 4.46
N LYS A 62 -8.47 13.52 5.62
CA LYS A 62 -7.15 13.43 6.28
C LYS A 62 -6.78 11.99 6.63
N ALA A 63 -7.71 11.22 7.20
CA ALA A 63 -7.46 9.82 7.55
C ALA A 63 -7.24 8.95 6.31
N ALA A 64 -7.98 9.21 5.23
CA ALA A 64 -7.82 8.56 3.94
C ALA A 64 -6.42 8.82 3.36
N ASP A 65 -5.97 10.06 3.35
CA ASP A 65 -4.64 10.43 2.85
C ASP A 65 -3.52 9.78 3.68
N GLN A 66 -3.65 9.75 5.01
CA GLN A 66 -2.72 9.04 5.90
C GLN A 66 -2.66 7.54 5.61
N THR A 67 -3.82 6.92 5.37
CA THR A 67 -3.90 5.48 5.03
C THR A 67 -3.18 5.20 3.72
N LEU A 68 -3.40 6.02 2.69
CA LEU A 68 -2.71 5.90 1.40
C LEU A 68 -1.19 6.10 1.53
N ALA A 69 -0.76 7.01 2.39
CA ALA A 69 0.66 7.24 2.68
C ALA A 69 1.32 6.02 3.36
N ILE A 70 0.66 5.42 4.36
CA ILE A 70 1.14 4.21 5.03
C ILE A 70 1.25 3.06 4.03
N ILE A 71 0.23 2.86 3.21
CA ILE A 71 0.23 1.85 2.14
C ILE A 71 1.41 2.05 1.19
N SER A 72 1.66 3.30 0.78
CA SER A 72 2.78 3.62 -0.11
C SER A 72 4.12 3.33 0.53
N SER A 73 4.29 3.65 1.81
CA SER A 73 5.51 3.34 2.58
C SER A 73 5.74 1.84 2.74
N LEU A 74 4.67 1.05 2.97
CA LEU A 74 4.76 -0.41 3.02
C LEU A 74 5.20 -1.00 1.67
N LYS A 75 4.64 -0.51 0.56
CA LYS A 75 5.05 -0.93 -0.79
C LYS A 75 6.52 -0.64 -1.06
N GLU A 76 6.99 0.55 -0.69
CA GLU A 76 8.40 0.93 -0.85
C GLU A 76 9.32 0.05 0.00
N THR A 77 8.93 -0.22 1.25
CA THR A 77 9.70 -1.07 2.17
C THR A 77 9.85 -2.49 1.63
N LEU A 78 8.77 -3.06 1.07
CA LEU A 78 8.81 -4.39 0.47
C LEU A 78 9.67 -4.44 -0.79
N ALA A 79 9.59 -3.40 -1.64
CA ALA A 79 10.44 -3.30 -2.82
C ALA A 79 11.94 -3.20 -2.44
N GLN A 80 12.27 -2.44 -1.39
CA GLN A 80 13.64 -2.34 -0.88
C GLN A 80 14.13 -3.66 -0.27
N ASN A 81 13.27 -4.39 0.43
CA ASN A 81 13.60 -5.69 1.01
C ASN A 81 13.94 -6.71 -0.08
N ASP A 82 13.11 -6.82 -1.12
CA ASP A 82 13.33 -7.69 -2.28
C ASP A 82 14.64 -7.36 -3.00
N ALA A 83 14.90 -6.07 -3.25
CA ALA A 83 16.14 -5.62 -3.89
C ALA A 83 17.37 -6.01 -3.06
N THR A 84 17.27 -5.90 -1.73
CA THR A 84 18.34 -6.27 -0.79
C THR A 84 18.57 -7.78 -0.77
N ALA A 85 17.50 -8.58 -0.74
CA ALA A 85 17.57 -10.03 -0.80
C ALA A 85 18.20 -10.51 -2.11
N ALA A 86 17.77 -9.96 -3.25
CA ALA A 86 18.33 -10.26 -4.57
C ALA A 86 19.82 -9.89 -4.68
N ALA A 87 20.21 -8.71 -4.18
CA ALA A 87 21.60 -8.28 -4.18
C ALA A 87 22.48 -9.17 -3.28
N THR A 88 21.96 -9.58 -2.12
CA THR A 88 22.64 -10.47 -1.17
C THR A 88 22.82 -11.87 -1.78
N LEU A 89 21.79 -12.41 -2.42
CA LEU A 89 21.85 -13.66 -3.18
C LEU A 89 22.92 -13.61 -4.27
N LYS A 90 22.94 -12.55 -5.08
CA LYS A 90 23.92 -12.38 -6.15
C LYS A 90 25.36 -12.36 -5.61
N LYS A 91 25.60 -11.65 -4.51
CA LYS A 91 26.90 -11.62 -3.83
C LYS A 91 27.29 -12.98 -3.26
N ALA A 92 26.33 -13.69 -2.65
CA ALA A 92 26.56 -15.01 -2.07
C ALA A 92 26.89 -16.05 -3.15
N SER A 93 26.17 -16.06 -4.27
CA SER A 93 26.49 -16.93 -5.42
C SER A 93 27.88 -16.64 -5.98
N ALA A 94 28.21 -15.37 -6.20
CA ALA A 94 29.54 -14.98 -6.70
C ALA A 94 30.68 -15.38 -5.74
N ALA A 95 30.45 -15.32 -4.43
CA ALA A 95 31.43 -15.77 -3.43
C ALA A 95 31.60 -17.30 -3.41
N VAL A 96 30.52 -18.06 -3.60
CA VAL A 96 30.58 -19.53 -3.72
C VAL A 96 31.32 -19.95 -4.98
N ASP A 97 31.01 -19.33 -6.12
CA ASP A 97 31.68 -19.62 -7.40
C ASP A 97 33.18 -19.33 -7.32
N GLY A 98 33.59 -18.28 -6.60
CA GLY A 98 35.00 -17.94 -6.39
C GLY A 98 35.75 -18.84 -5.40
N ILE A 99 35.06 -19.67 -4.62
CA ILE A 99 35.67 -20.66 -3.71
C ILE A 99 35.77 -22.04 -4.37
N GLY A 100 34.92 -22.33 -5.37
CA GLY A 100 34.84 -23.62 -6.05
C GLY A 100 35.69 -23.77 -7.33
N GLY A 101 36.38 -22.72 -7.77
CA GLY A 101 37.34 -22.72 -8.89
C GLY A 101 38.77 -22.55 -8.40
#